data_AF-A0A7U9NH93-F1
#
_entry.id   AF-A0A7U9NH93-F1
#
_cell.length_a   1.000
_cell.length_b   1.000
_cell.length_c   1.000
_cell.angle_alpha   90.00
_cell.angle_beta   90.00
_cell.angle_gamma   90.00
#
_symmetry.space_group_name_H-M   'P 1'
#
loop_
_entity.id
_entity.type
_entity.pdbx_description
1 polymer ?
#
loop_
_entity_poly.entity_id
_entity_poly.type
_entity_poly.pdbx_seq_one_letter_code
_entity_poly.pdbx_strand_id
1 'polypeptide(L)'
;MDNQELQNDYKKLYEAEREKTEVLLSKIEESEKEIEELRFKLDRIKNSFAWKLSVPLRKGLHFYEKTRDRLTRYGSIPGLMRKVRSKIQERKNMKRHGTASFPTPEEAKAQRETVFEHKVKFSILVPLYNTPEKFLTDMLDSVKNQTYENWELCLADGSDHEHAYVGEICAKYKAEDSRIVYHVLDHNYGISGNTNECLKLASGDYIGLFDHDDILHPAALFEYAKAINETGADYIYCDEITFEGDSIDHMIVLHFKPDFAIDNLRGNNYICHFSAFSRELLDEAGVFRSAYDGSQDHDMILRLTAKARKVYHVPKALYYWRSHKASVAQDINAKTYAVDAAKRAVHDHILDVYGMDAKVESTRAFPTIFRIRYPLLEKPLISIVIPNKDHMEDLSRCVESIVSKSTYPNYEIIVVENNSETKEIFDYYKALEHNERIRVVKYEGDFNYSRPGSQKHRHPG
;
A
#
# COMPACT_ATOMS: atom_id res chain seq x y z
N MET A 1 0.02 -35.88 43.15
CA MET A 1 -1.24 -35.16 42.88
C MET A 1 -2.18 -36.14 42.23
N ASP A 2 -3.32 -36.37 42.87
CA ASP A 2 -4.25 -37.44 42.55
C ASP A 2 -5.02 -37.14 41.24
N ASN A 3 -5.16 -38.12 40.36
CA ASN A 3 -5.77 -38.00 39.03
C ASN A 3 -7.25 -37.58 39.12
N GLN A 4 -7.87 -37.84 40.27
CA GLN A 4 -9.26 -37.53 40.59
C GLN A 4 -9.47 -36.05 40.98
N GLU A 5 -8.50 -35.41 41.63
CA GLU A 5 -8.52 -33.96 41.90
C GLU A 5 -8.36 -33.16 40.62
N LEU A 6 -7.46 -33.59 39.73
CA LEU A 6 -7.22 -32.96 38.44
C LEU A 6 -8.46 -33.02 37.54
N GLN A 7 -9.15 -34.16 37.46
CA GLN A 7 -10.41 -34.26 36.70
C GLN A 7 -11.53 -33.38 37.26
N ASN A 8 -11.63 -33.26 38.59
CA ASN A 8 -12.64 -32.41 39.22
C ASN A 8 -12.37 -30.92 39.02
N ASP A 9 -11.10 -30.50 39.03
CA ASP A 9 -10.71 -29.12 38.72
C ASP A 9 -10.95 -28.78 37.25
N TYR A 10 -10.60 -29.69 36.32
CA TYR A 10 -10.91 -29.51 34.90
C TYR A 10 -12.41 -29.39 34.65
N LYS A 11 -13.23 -30.20 35.33
CA LYS A 11 -14.68 -30.14 35.19
C LYS A 11 -15.25 -28.82 35.72
N LYS A 12 -14.75 -28.33 36.86
CA LYS A 12 -15.15 -27.02 37.41
C LYS A 12 -14.74 -25.86 36.50
N LEU A 13 -13.52 -25.90 35.95
CA LEU A 13 -13.04 -24.89 35.00
C LEU A 13 -13.89 -24.89 33.73
N TYR A 14 -14.21 -26.06 33.19
CA TYR A 14 -15.09 -26.20 32.03
C TYR A 14 -16.51 -25.66 32.29
N GLU A 15 -17.10 -25.97 33.45
CA GLU A 15 -18.41 -25.46 33.84
C GLU A 15 -18.40 -23.93 34.00
N ALA A 16 -17.36 -23.36 34.63
CA ALA A 16 -17.20 -21.92 34.77
C ALA A 16 -16.96 -21.20 33.43
N GLU A 17 -16.23 -21.82 32.50
CA GLU A 17 -16.04 -21.32 31.14
C GLU A 17 -17.38 -21.32 30.40
N ARG A 18 -18.16 -22.41 30.51
CA ARG A 18 -19.48 -22.55 29.88
C ARG A 18 -20.47 -21.51 30.38
N GLU A 19 -20.53 -21.27 31.69
CA GLU A 19 -21.37 -20.22 32.28
C GLU A 19 -20.97 -18.83 31.79
N LYS A 20 -19.66 -18.53 31.70
CA LYS A 20 -19.20 -17.26 31.11
C LYS A 20 -19.60 -17.13 29.64
N THR A 21 -19.47 -18.20 28.86
CA THR A 21 -19.88 -18.20 27.45
C THR A 21 -21.39 -17.98 27.31
N GLU A 22 -22.22 -18.63 28.13
CA GLU A 22 -23.67 -18.43 28.14
C GLU A 22 -24.06 -16.99 28.49
N VAL A 23 -23.40 -16.37 29.48
CA VAL A 23 -23.62 -14.95 29.84
C VAL A 23 -23.15 -14.00 28.74
N LEU A 24 -22.07 -14.32 28.03
CA LEU A 24 -21.60 -13.51 26.91
C LEU A 24 -22.54 -13.63 25.71
N LEU A 25 -23.01 -14.83 25.40
CA LEU A 25 -24.00 -15.08 24.35
C LEU A 25 -25.29 -14.33 24.63
N SER A 26 -25.80 -14.36 25.86
CA SER A 26 -27.03 -13.62 26.21
C SER A 26 -26.86 -12.11 26.05
N LYS A 27 -25.69 -11.57 26.39
CA LYS A 27 -25.37 -10.14 26.19
C LYS A 27 -25.23 -9.76 24.72
N ILE A 28 -24.68 -10.65 23.90
CA ILE A 28 -24.60 -10.47 22.44
C ILE A 28 -26.03 -10.43 21.86
N GLU A 29 -26.88 -11.41 22.21
CA GLU A 29 -28.28 -11.43 21.74
C GLU A 29 -29.07 -10.19 22.17
N GLU A 30 -28.87 -9.72 23.40
CA GLU A 30 -29.52 -8.50 23.90
C GLU A 30 -29.04 -7.26 23.12
N SER A 31 -27.73 -7.15 22.88
CA SER A 31 -27.14 -6.06 22.10
C SER A 31 -27.60 -6.10 20.63
N GLU A 32 -27.72 -7.28 20.03
CA GLU A 32 -28.21 -7.45 18.66
C GLU A 32 -29.67 -7.00 18.53
N LYS A 33 -30.53 -7.36 19.50
CA LYS A 33 -31.92 -6.88 19.56
C LYS A 33 -31.99 -5.36 19.72
N GLU A 34 -31.16 -4.77 20.56
CA GLU A 34 -31.11 -3.33 20.74
C GLU A 34 -30.68 -2.63 19.44
N ILE A 35 -29.67 -3.16 18.75
CA ILE A 35 -29.21 -2.66 17.45
C ILE A 35 -30.34 -2.76 16.42
N GLU A 36 -31.06 -3.88 16.36
CA GLU A 36 -32.18 -4.08 15.43
C GLU A 36 -33.31 -3.09 15.69
N GLU A 37 -33.67 -2.88 16.96
CA GLU A 37 -34.70 -1.91 17.35
C GLU A 37 -34.29 -0.47 17.02
N LEU A 38 -33.03 -0.10 17.31
CA LEU A 38 -32.48 1.22 16.96
C LEU A 38 -32.44 1.43 15.45
N ARG A 39 -32.05 0.40 14.68
CA ARG A 39 -32.08 0.44 13.21
C ARG A 39 -33.51 0.63 12.71
N PHE A 40 -34.47 -0.12 13.24
CA PHE A 40 -35.88 0.02 12.88
C PHE A 40 -36.41 1.44 13.16
N LYS A 41 -36.12 1.99 14.35
CA LYS A 41 -36.49 3.37 14.71
C LYS A 41 -35.86 4.39 13.78
N LEU A 42 -34.56 4.23 13.48
CA LEU A 42 -33.83 5.10 12.56
C LEU A 42 -34.42 5.04 11.15
N ASP A 43 -34.77 3.85 10.67
CA ASP A 43 -35.30 3.66 9.33
C ASP A 43 -36.71 4.25 9.20
N ARG A 44 -37.54 4.13 10.24
CA ARG A 44 -38.84 4.81 10.32
C ARG A 44 -38.69 6.34 10.25
N ILE A 45 -37.69 6.90 10.94
CA ILE A 45 -37.39 8.34 10.86
C ILE A 45 -36.93 8.70 9.45
N LYS A 46 -35.95 7.95 8.89
CA LYS A 46 -35.38 8.22 7.58
C LYS A 46 -36.39 8.10 6.44
N ASN A 47 -37.35 7.19 6.57
CA ASN A 47 -38.39 6.98 5.58
C ASN A 47 -39.62 7.86 5.76
N SER A 48 -39.73 8.58 6.88
CA SER A 48 -40.83 9.51 7.13
C SER A 48 -40.87 10.64 6.10
N PHE A 49 -42.09 11.07 5.78
CA PHE A 49 -42.34 12.18 4.85
C PHE A 49 -41.67 13.48 5.31
N ALA A 50 -41.73 13.79 6.61
CA ALA A 50 -41.07 14.95 7.20
C ALA A 50 -39.55 14.92 7.05
N TRP A 51 -38.90 13.75 7.20
CA TRP A 51 -37.47 13.61 7.00
C TRP A 51 -37.06 13.75 5.53
N LYS A 52 -37.86 13.21 4.59
CA LYS A 52 -37.62 13.37 3.16
C LYS A 52 -37.82 14.82 2.70
N LEU A 53 -38.83 15.51 3.22
CA LEU A 53 -39.07 16.94 2.97
C LEU A 53 -37.96 17.85 3.53
N SER A 54 -37.28 17.44 4.61
CA SER A 54 -36.21 18.24 5.22
C SER A 54 -34.87 18.15 4.47
N VAL A 55 -34.77 17.36 3.40
CA VAL A 55 -33.51 17.19 2.63
C VAL A 55 -32.91 18.51 2.15
N PRO A 56 -33.68 19.46 1.55
CA PRO A 56 -33.13 20.74 1.13
C PRO A 56 -32.60 21.55 2.32
N LEU A 57 -33.35 21.58 3.43
CA LEU A 57 -32.95 22.29 4.66
C LEU A 57 -31.68 21.68 5.26
N ARG A 58 -31.59 20.35 5.35
CA ARG A 58 -30.40 19.65 5.87
C ARG A 58 -29.18 19.83 4.97
N LYS A 59 -29.37 19.82 3.64
CA LYS A 59 -28.29 20.17 2.71
C LYS A 59 -27.81 21.61 2.91
N GLY A 60 -28.73 22.55 3.13
CA GLY A 60 -28.42 23.94 3.46
C GLY A 60 -27.69 24.09 4.81
N LEU A 61 -28.15 23.39 5.85
CA LEU A 61 -27.54 23.40 7.18
C LEU A 61 -26.11 22.82 7.14
N HIS A 62 -25.92 21.67 6.49
CA HIS A 62 -24.59 21.09 6.32
C HIS A 62 -23.67 21.94 5.44
N PHE A 63 -24.21 22.63 4.43
CA PHE A 63 -23.43 23.58 3.66
C PHE A 63 -22.99 24.78 4.53
N TYR A 64 -23.89 25.30 5.36
CA TYR A 64 -23.59 26.36 6.31
C TYR A 64 -22.54 25.92 7.34
N GLU A 65 -22.73 24.78 8.00
CA GLU A 65 -21.77 24.19 8.96
C GLU A 65 -20.40 24.00 8.33
N LYS A 66 -20.33 23.36 7.16
CA LYS A 66 -19.08 23.18 6.42
C LYS A 66 -18.44 24.53 6.06
N THR A 67 -19.23 25.52 5.65
CA THR A 67 -18.73 26.84 5.26
C THR A 67 -18.23 27.62 6.47
N ARG A 68 -18.96 27.61 7.58
CA ARG A 68 -18.55 28.19 8.86
C ARG A 68 -17.27 27.53 9.37
N ASP A 69 -17.21 26.20 9.37
CA ASP A 69 -16.04 25.45 9.77
C ASP A 69 -14.84 25.68 8.84
N ARG A 70 -15.10 25.96 7.55
CA ARG A 70 -14.07 26.36 6.58
C ARG A 70 -13.54 27.75 6.91
N LEU A 71 -14.42 28.71 7.14
CA LEU A 71 -14.05 30.09 7.47
C LEU A 71 -13.29 30.17 8.81
N THR A 72 -13.72 29.43 9.82
CA THR A 72 -13.04 29.35 11.12
C THR A 72 -11.68 28.65 11.02
N ARG A 73 -11.55 27.56 10.25
CA ARG A 73 -10.27 26.86 10.04
C ARG A 73 -9.25 27.64 9.19
N TYR A 74 -9.70 28.43 8.20
CA TYR A 74 -8.81 29.22 7.35
C TYR A 74 -8.57 30.66 7.88
N GLY A 75 -9.21 31.03 8.98
CA GLY A 75 -8.98 32.26 9.75
C GLY A 75 -9.44 33.57 9.10
N SER A 76 -9.54 33.66 7.76
CA SER A 76 -9.94 34.88 7.04
C SER A 76 -10.31 34.66 5.57
N ILE A 77 -10.95 35.65 4.93
CA ILE A 77 -11.25 35.68 3.48
C ILE A 77 -9.99 35.48 2.62
N PRO A 78 -8.83 36.10 2.92
CA PRO A 78 -7.56 35.76 2.28
C PRO A 78 -7.18 34.27 2.35
N GLY A 79 -7.43 33.61 3.48
CA GLY A 79 -7.20 32.17 3.65
C GLY A 79 -8.08 31.32 2.73
N LEU A 80 -9.35 31.70 2.56
CA LEU A 80 -10.26 31.08 1.61
C LEU A 80 -9.81 31.30 0.16
N MET A 81 -9.46 32.53 -0.21
CA MET A 81 -8.96 32.87 -1.54
C MET A 81 -7.66 32.13 -1.88
N ARG A 82 -6.76 31.94 -0.90
CA ARG A 82 -5.56 31.10 -1.04
C ARG A 82 -5.93 29.64 -1.33
N LYS A 83 -6.93 29.08 -0.65
CA LYS A 83 -7.40 27.71 -0.91
C LYS A 83 -8.02 27.56 -2.29
N VAL A 84 -8.82 28.54 -2.73
CA VAL A 84 -9.39 28.57 -4.10
C VAL A 84 -8.28 28.63 -5.14
N ARG A 85 -7.30 29.53 -4.99
CA ARG A 85 -6.12 29.59 -5.87
C ARG A 85 -5.34 28.27 -5.89
N SER A 86 -5.11 27.67 -4.72
CA SER A 86 -4.47 26.35 -4.60
C SER A 86 -5.25 25.27 -5.35
N LYS A 87 -6.59 25.23 -5.27
CA LYS A 87 -7.42 24.27 -6.01
C LYS A 87 -7.41 24.51 -7.52
N ILE A 88 -7.34 25.76 -7.96
CA ILE A 88 -7.17 26.10 -9.39
C ILE A 88 -5.79 25.62 -9.87
N GLN A 89 -4.74 25.87 -9.09
CA GLN A 89 -3.39 25.40 -9.42
C GLN A 89 -3.31 23.87 -9.43
N GLU A 90 -3.93 23.20 -8.47
CA GLU A 90 -4.02 21.74 -8.40
C GLU A 90 -4.66 21.18 -9.67
N ARG A 91 -5.82 21.72 -10.10
CA ARG A 91 -6.45 21.31 -11.37
C ARG A 91 -5.57 21.57 -12.59
N LYS A 92 -4.82 22.68 -12.63
CA LYS A 92 -3.86 22.96 -13.70
C LYS A 92 -2.70 21.97 -13.70
N ASN A 93 -2.19 21.60 -12.52
CA ASN A 93 -1.10 20.65 -12.37
C ASN A 93 -1.54 19.23 -12.71
N MET A 94 -2.76 18.83 -12.33
CA MET A 94 -3.33 17.51 -12.68
C MET A 94 -3.34 17.28 -14.19
N LYS A 95 -3.72 18.30 -14.98
CA LYS A 95 -3.69 18.20 -16.45
C LYS A 95 -2.31 17.87 -17.01
N ARG A 96 -1.22 18.23 -16.31
CA ARG A 96 0.16 17.92 -16.77
C ARG A 96 0.51 16.45 -16.63
N HIS A 97 -0.22 15.70 -15.83
CA HIS A 97 0.02 14.27 -15.63
C HIS A 97 -0.87 13.38 -16.49
N GLY A 98 -1.82 13.97 -17.23
CA GLY A 98 -2.73 13.25 -18.12
C GLY A 98 -2.14 13.06 -19.50
N THR A 99 -2.95 13.23 -20.55
CA THR A 99 -2.47 13.14 -21.94
C THR A 99 -1.35 14.12 -22.26
N ALA A 100 -1.30 15.27 -21.56
CA ALA A 100 -0.23 16.25 -21.73
C ALA A 100 1.14 15.79 -21.18
N SER A 101 1.21 14.68 -20.44
CA SER A 101 2.47 14.06 -20.03
C SER A 101 3.08 13.15 -21.09
N PHE A 102 2.30 12.77 -22.11
CA PHE A 102 2.74 11.84 -23.13
C PHE A 102 3.90 12.45 -23.95
N PRO A 103 4.85 11.60 -24.38
CA PRO A 103 5.97 12.09 -25.16
C PRO A 103 5.47 12.76 -26.44
N THR A 104 6.04 13.92 -26.75
CA THR A 104 5.87 14.55 -28.07
C THR A 104 6.37 13.60 -29.18
N PRO A 105 5.97 13.78 -30.44
CA PRO A 105 6.46 12.95 -31.53
C PRO A 105 7.99 12.90 -31.64
N GLU A 106 8.66 13.99 -31.31
CA GLU A 106 10.13 14.08 -31.28
C GLU A 106 10.73 13.27 -30.12
N GLU A 107 10.18 13.39 -28.91
CA GLU A 107 10.60 12.60 -27.75
C GLU A 107 10.33 11.11 -27.95
N ALA A 108 9.16 10.75 -28.48
CA ALA A 108 8.80 9.36 -28.76
C ALA A 108 9.74 8.74 -29.80
N LYS A 109 10.12 9.51 -30.82
CA LYS A 109 11.14 9.10 -31.80
C LYS A 109 12.50 8.91 -31.13
N ALA A 110 12.95 9.87 -30.33
CA ALA A 110 14.22 9.77 -29.61
C ALA A 110 14.25 8.55 -28.67
N GLN A 111 13.13 8.25 -27.99
CA GLN A 111 12.99 7.08 -27.13
C GLN A 111 13.11 5.77 -27.92
N ARG A 112 12.45 5.66 -29.08
CA ARG A 112 12.56 4.49 -29.98
C ARG A 112 13.97 4.30 -30.55
N GLU A 113 14.66 5.39 -30.86
CA GLU A 113 16.03 5.38 -31.40
C GLU A 113 17.11 5.15 -30.34
N THR A 114 16.76 5.25 -29.05
CA THR A 114 17.69 5.02 -27.95
C THR A 114 18.08 3.54 -27.87
N VAL A 115 19.39 3.28 -27.82
CA VAL A 115 19.94 1.93 -27.65
C VAL A 115 20.49 1.80 -26.23
N PHE A 116 19.89 0.91 -25.45
CA PHE A 116 20.40 0.54 -24.14
C PHE A 116 21.49 -0.54 -24.24
N GLU A 117 22.42 -0.54 -23.28
CA GLU A 117 23.46 -1.57 -23.15
C GLU A 117 22.84 -2.95 -22.91
N HIS A 118 21.94 -3.02 -21.92
CA HIS A 118 21.09 -4.17 -21.66
C HIS A 118 19.72 -3.98 -22.32
N LYS A 119 19.50 -4.70 -23.43
CA LYS A 119 18.23 -4.70 -24.17
C LYS A 119 17.20 -5.60 -23.51
N VAL A 120 16.68 -5.18 -22.36
CA VAL A 120 15.66 -5.90 -21.59
C VAL A 120 14.45 -6.22 -22.48
N LYS A 121 14.01 -7.47 -22.51
CA LYS A 121 12.69 -7.83 -23.05
C LYS A 121 11.66 -7.88 -21.93
N PHE A 122 10.57 -7.12 -22.05
CA PHE A 122 9.46 -7.19 -21.09
C PHE A 122 8.38 -8.17 -21.55
N SER A 123 7.95 -9.10 -20.70
CA SER A 123 6.69 -9.83 -20.87
C SER A 123 5.64 -9.20 -19.98
N ILE A 124 4.66 -8.54 -20.60
CA ILE A 124 3.53 -7.95 -19.89
C ILE A 124 2.44 -9.00 -19.77
N LEU A 125 2.04 -9.35 -18.55
CA LEU A 125 1.02 -10.34 -18.28
C LEU A 125 -0.32 -9.65 -18.07
N VAL A 126 -1.34 -10.08 -18.81
CA VAL A 126 -2.70 -9.58 -18.63
C VAL A 126 -3.68 -10.77 -18.63
N PRO A 127 -4.15 -11.22 -17.46
CA PRO A 127 -5.25 -12.19 -17.39
C PRO A 127 -6.55 -11.53 -17.85
N LEU A 128 -7.29 -12.19 -18.74
CA LEU A 128 -8.57 -11.70 -19.26
C LEU A 128 -9.73 -12.53 -18.69
N TYR A 129 -10.81 -11.86 -18.33
CA TYR A 129 -12.08 -12.48 -17.94
C TYR A 129 -13.24 -11.53 -18.18
N ASN A 130 -14.04 -11.80 -19.20
CA ASN A 130 -15.23 -11.04 -19.58
C ASN A 130 -14.95 -9.52 -19.69
N THR A 131 -13.77 -9.16 -20.18
CA THR A 131 -13.31 -7.77 -20.24
C THR A 131 -14.16 -6.96 -21.22
N PRO A 132 -14.75 -5.82 -20.81
CA PRO A 132 -15.52 -4.98 -21.71
C PRO A 132 -14.70 -4.51 -22.92
N GLU A 133 -15.31 -4.53 -24.11
CA GLU A 133 -14.65 -4.21 -25.39
C GLU A 133 -13.83 -2.92 -25.36
N LYS A 134 -14.41 -1.84 -24.81
CA LYS A 134 -13.72 -0.54 -24.70
C LYS A 134 -12.46 -0.64 -23.84
N PHE A 135 -12.55 -1.34 -22.71
CA PHE A 135 -11.44 -1.46 -21.76
C PHE A 135 -10.32 -2.32 -22.36
N LEU A 136 -10.69 -3.44 -22.99
CA LEU A 136 -9.75 -4.30 -23.70
C LEU A 136 -9.02 -3.52 -24.81
N THR A 137 -9.74 -2.75 -25.60
CA THR A 137 -9.17 -1.96 -26.70
C THR A 137 -8.22 -0.87 -26.19
N ASP A 138 -8.64 -0.09 -25.19
CA ASP A 138 -7.80 0.94 -24.56
C ASP A 138 -6.50 0.34 -23.99
N MET A 139 -6.61 -0.82 -23.32
CA MET A 139 -5.48 -1.55 -22.74
C MET A 139 -4.51 -2.02 -23.83
N LEU A 140 -5.02 -2.73 -24.86
CA LEU A 140 -4.23 -3.22 -25.99
C LEU A 140 -3.51 -2.08 -26.73
N ASP A 141 -4.21 -0.98 -27.01
CA ASP A 141 -3.63 0.19 -27.65
C ASP A 141 -2.54 0.84 -26.79
N SER A 142 -2.71 0.88 -25.46
CA SER A 142 -1.71 1.46 -24.55
C SER A 142 -0.38 0.68 -24.55
N VAL A 143 -0.44 -0.65 -24.69
CA VAL A 143 0.76 -1.50 -24.81
C VAL A 143 1.35 -1.41 -26.21
N LYS A 144 0.52 -1.50 -27.25
CA LYS A 144 0.96 -1.42 -28.66
C LYS A 144 1.71 -0.12 -28.95
N ASN A 145 1.30 0.98 -28.33
CA ASN A 145 1.88 2.31 -28.52
C ASN A 145 3.10 2.63 -27.62
N GLN A 146 3.64 1.66 -26.88
CA GLN A 146 4.86 1.87 -26.09
C GLN A 146 6.04 2.33 -26.97
N THR A 147 6.82 3.30 -26.50
CA THR A 147 7.98 3.84 -27.22
C THR A 147 9.22 2.96 -27.10
N TYR A 148 9.27 2.07 -26.12
CA TYR A 148 10.23 0.97 -26.08
C TYR A 148 9.64 -0.24 -26.81
N GLU A 149 10.37 -0.85 -27.74
CA GLU A 149 9.80 -1.84 -28.66
C GLU A 149 10.03 -3.30 -28.26
N ASN A 150 11.01 -3.57 -27.39
CA ASN A 150 11.37 -4.94 -26.99
C ASN A 150 10.47 -5.45 -25.87
N TRP A 151 9.23 -5.80 -26.23
CA TRP A 151 8.25 -6.38 -25.32
C TRP A 151 7.42 -7.44 -26.02
N GLU A 152 6.71 -8.21 -25.21
CA GLU A 152 5.60 -9.06 -25.65
C GLU A 152 4.44 -8.94 -24.65
N LEU A 153 3.22 -9.08 -25.17
CA LEU A 153 2.00 -9.00 -24.38
C LEU A 153 1.39 -10.40 -24.29
N CYS A 154 1.39 -10.98 -23.09
CA CYS A 154 0.93 -12.32 -22.81
C CYS A 154 -0.49 -12.26 -22.26
N LEU A 155 -1.45 -12.72 -23.06
CA LEU A 155 -2.87 -12.72 -22.78
C LEU A 155 -3.37 -14.15 -22.57
N ALA A 156 -3.89 -14.43 -21.38
CA ALA A 156 -4.58 -15.68 -21.07
C ALA A 156 -6.05 -15.38 -20.76
N ASP A 157 -6.95 -15.96 -21.55
CA ASP A 157 -8.36 -15.59 -21.56
C ASP A 157 -9.26 -16.70 -21.05
N GLY A 158 -9.83 -16.48 -19.87
CA GLY A 158 -10.82 -17.36 -19.24
C GLY A 158 -12.26 -16.90 -19.41
N SER A 159 -12.55 -16.03 -20.38
CA SER A 159 -13.89 -15.49 -20.63
C SER A 159 -14.91 -16.57 -21.01
N ASP A 160 -16.17 -16.33 -20.69
CA ASP A 160 -17.26 -17.24 -21.03
C ASP A 160 -17.76 -17.09 -22.50
N HIS A 161 -18.69 -17.94 -22.89
CA HIS A 161 -19.24 -17.96 -24.24
C HIS A 161 -20.01 -16.67 -24.64
N GLU A 162 -20.61 -15.95 -23.69
CA GLU A 162 -21.30 -14.70 -23.97
C GLU A 162 -20.32 -13.56 -24.29
N HIS A 163 -19.05 -13.74 -23.87
CA HIS A 163 -17.96 -12.79 -24.05
C HIS A 163 -16.95 -13.24 -25.12
N ALA A 164 -17.38 -14.07 -26.08
CA ALA A 164 -16.53 -14.55 -27.18
C ALA A 164 -15.87 -13.43 -28.01
N TYR A 165 -16.44 -12.22 -28.00
CA TYR A 165 -15.88 -11.04 -28.65
C TYR A 165 -14.47 -10.66 -28.12
N VAL A 166 -14.13 -11.03 -26.87
CA VAL A 166 -12.79 -10.82 -26.30
C VAL A 166 -11.74 -11.51 -27.17
N GLY A 167 -11.99 -12.78 -27.52
CA GLY A 167 -11.08 -13.54 -28.36
C GLY A 167 -10.99 -13.06 -29.80
N GLU A 168 -12.10 -12.56 -30.37
CA GLU A 168 -12.10 -11.94 -31.70
C GLU A 168 -11.22 -10.70 -31.75
N ILE A 169 -11.30 -9.84 -30.73
CA ILE A 169 -10.48 -8.63 -30.61
C ILE A 169 -9.00 -9.01 -30.42
N CYS A 170 -8.69 -9.92 -29.49
CA CYS A 170 -7.31 -10.35 -29.25
C CYS A 170 -6.69 -11.00 -30.49
N ALA A 171 -7.44 -11.81 -31.24
CA ALA A 171 -6.98 -12.42 -32.49
C ALA A 171 -6.66 -11.38 -33.56
N LYS A 172 -7.48 -10.32 -33.68
CA LYS A 172 -7.22 -9.19 -34.58
C LYS A 172 -5.91 -8.47 -34.21
N TYR A 173 -5.72 -8.12 -32.94
CA TYR A 173 -4.50 -7.43 -32.49
C TYR A 173 -3.25 -8.29 -32.69
N LYS A 174 -3.33 -9.60 -32.42
CA LYS A 174 -2.24 -10.55 -32.69
C LYS A 174 -1.88 -10.64 -34.17
N ALA A 175 -2.86 -10.53 -35.08
CA ALA A 175 -2.61 -10.51 -36.52
C ALA A 175 -1.91 -9.21 -36.97
N GLU A 176 -2.13 -8.10 -36.27
CA GLU A 176 -1.50 -6.80 -36.55
C GLU A 176 -0.11 -6.65 -35.91
N ASP A 177 0.14 -7.27 -34.76
CA ASP A 177 1.40 -7.18 -34.04
C ASP A 177 1.81 -8.54 -33.44
N SER A 178 2.88 -9.12 -33.99
CA SER A 178 3.39 -10.44 -33.59
C SER A 178 3.91 -10.51 -32.15
N ARG A 179 4.11 -9.37 -31.48
CA ARG A 179 4.51 -9.32 -30.07
C ARG A 179 3.36 -9.68 -29.12
N ILE A 180 2.12 -9.74 -29.62
CA ILE A 180 0.94 -10.08 -28.82
C ILE A 180 0.72 -11.60 -28.90
N VAL A 181 0.82 -12.26 -27.75
CA VAL A 181 0.63 -13.71 -27.60
C VAL A 181 -0.69 -13.93 -26.86
N TYR A 182 -1.64 -14.57 -27.55
CA TYR A 182 -2.97 -14.84 -27.02
C TYR A 182 -3.23 -16.34 -26.89
N HIS A 183 -3.75 -16.74 -25.73
CA HIS A 183 -4.15 -18.10 -25.39
C HIS A 183 -5.54 -18.12 -24.73
N VAL A 184 -6.44 -18.95 -25.26
CA VAL A 184 -7.76 -19.20 -24.67
C VAL A 184 -7.64 -20.34 -23.66
N LEU A 185 -8.15 -20.11 -22.46
CA LEU A 185 -8.20 -21.10 -21.40
C LEU A 185 -9.44 -21.99 -21.56
N ASP A 186 -9.32 -23.23 -21.11
CA ASP A 186 -10.43 -24.18 -21.09
C ASP A 186 -11.47 -23.85 -20.01
N HIS A 187 -11.06 -23.18 -18.94
CA HIS A 187 -11.93 -22.60 -17.92
C HIS A 187 -11.24 -21.44 -17.18
N ASN A 188 -12.01 -20.68 -16.40
CA ASN A 188 -11.45 -19.62 -15.55
C ASN A 188 -10.81 -20.20 -14.29
N TYR A 189 -9.49 -20.03 -14.13
CA TYR A 189 -8.71 -20.51 -12.97
C TYR A 189 -8.63 -19.48 -11.82
N GLY A 190 -9.38 -18.38 -11.91
CA GLY A 190 -9.25 -17.24 -11.00
C GLY A 190 -8.06 -16.36 -11.35
N ILE A 191 -7.88 -15.26 -10.60
CA ILE A 191 -6.90 -14.22 -10.94
C ILE A 191 -5.46 -14.74 -10.88
N SER A 192 -5.06 -15.46 -9.82
CA SER A 192 -3.72 -16.05 -9.75
C SER A 192 -3.50 -17.12 -10.81
N GLY A 193 -4.51 -17.97 -11.06
CA GLY A 193 -4.43 -19.05 -12.04
C GLY A 193 -4.26 -18.52 -13.46
N ASN A 194 -5.11 -17.58 -13.89
CA ASN A 194 -5.03 -16.99 -15.22
C ASN A 194 -3.71 -16.21 -15.40
N THR A 195 -3.23 -15.50 -14.37
CA THR A 195 -1.90 -14.84 -14.44
C THR A 195 -0.77 -15.85 -14.57
N ASN A 196 -0.87 -17.02 -13.93
CA ASN A 196 0.10 -18.10 -14.11
C ASN A 196 0.06 -18.70 -15.52
N GLU A 197 -1.09 -18.73 -16.18
CA GLU A 197 -1.17 -19.11 -17.60
C GLU A 197 -0.50 -18.06 -18.51
N CYS A 198 -0.66 -16.75 -18.20
CA CYS A 198 0.12 -15.71 -18.88
C CYS A 198 1.63 -15.92 -18.69
N LEU A 199 2.08 -16.29 -17.48
CA LEU A 199 3.49 -16.57 -17.19
C LEU A 199 4.08 -17.68 -18.06
N LYS A 200 3.30 -18.71 -18.41
CA LYS A 200 3.77 -19.79 -19.30
C LYS A 200 4.05 -19.31 -20.73
N LEU A 201 3.41 -18.22 -21.16
CA LEU A 201 3.62 -17.60 -22.47
C LEU A 201 4.85 -16.67 -22.47
N ALA A 202 5.23 -16.17 -21.30
CA ALA A 202 6.28 -15.17 -21.15
C ALA A 202 7.68 -15.73 -21.42
N SER A 203 8.42 -15.07 -22.30
CA SER A 203 9.81 -15.35 -22.70
C SER A 203 10.80 -14.19 -22.43
N GLY A 204 10.31 -13.06 -21.93
CA GLY A 204 11.10 -11.86 -21.62
C GLY A 204 11.96 -11.98 -20.37
N ASP A 205 12.95 -11.10 -20.25
CA ASP A 205 13.88 -11.01 -19.13
C ASP A 205 13.22 -10.42 -17.87
N TYR A 206 12.24 -9.54 -18.07
CA TYR A 206 11.44 -8.93 -17.01
C TYR A 206 9.96 -9.21 -17.23
N ILE A 207 9.25 -9.45 -16.14
CA ILE A 207 7.81 -9.69 -16.09
C ILE A 207 7.13 -8.44 -15.55
N GLY A 208 6.15 -7.90 -16.28
CA GLY A 208 5.32 -6.78 -15.86
C GLY A 208 3.88 -7.24 -15.59
N LEU A 209 3.29 -6.80 -14.48
CA LEU A 209 1.91 -7.14 -14.11
C LEU A 209 0.96 -6.03 -14.53
N PHE A 210 -0.01 -6.33 -15.40
CA PHE A 210 -0.91 -5.32 -15.93
C PHE A 210 -2.37 -5.79 -15.94
N ASP A 211 -3.28 -4.89 -15.55
CA ASP A 211 -4.70 -5.16 -15.50
C ASP A 211 -5.39 -4.85 -16.83
N HIS A 212 -6.39 -5.66 -17.16
CA HIS A 212 -7.06 -5.67 -18.47
C HIS A 212 -7.93 -4.43 -18.75
N ASP A 213 -8.15 -3.59 -17.74
CA ASP A 213 -9.05 -2.42 -17.77
C ASP A 213 -8.34 -1.08 -17.57
N ASP A 214 -7.03 -1.12 -17.43
CA ASP A 214 -6.18 0.04 -17.18
C ASP A 214 -5.38 0.48 -18.41
N ILE A 215 -4.65 1.60 -18.29
CA ILE A 215 -3.90 2.21 -19.38
C ILE A 215 -2.45 2.46 -18.93
N LEU A 216 -1.49 2.03 -19.75
CA LEU A 216 -0.08 2.39 -19.56
C LEU A 216 0.28 3.70 -20.27
N HIS A 217 1.13 4.49 -19.61
CA HIS A 217 1.75 5.64 -20.24
C HIS A 217 2.66 5.19 -21.41
N PRO A 218 2.70 5.88 -22.57
CA PRO A 218 3.47 5.43 -23.74
C PRO A 218 4.97 5.25 -23.50
N ALA A 219 5.53 5.97 -22.52
CA ALA A 219 6.94 5.86 -22.14
C ALA A 219 7.20 4.90 -20.96
N ALA A 220 6.21 4.15 -20.46
CA ALA A 220 6.35 3.33 -19.26
C ALA A 220 7.50 2.33 -19.35
N LEU A 221 7.52 1.52 -20.42
CA LEU A 221 8.58 0.52 -20.63
C LEU A 221 9.94 1.14 -20.92
N PHE A 222 9.97 2.31 -21.58
CA PHE A 222 11.22 3.04 -21.84
C PHE A 222 11.87 3.51 -20.54
N GLU A 223 11.08 4.10 -19.64
CA GLU A 223 11.55 4.57 -18.35
C GLU A 223 12.02 3.40 -17.46
N TYR A 224 11.36 2.24 -17.56
CA TYR A 224 11.78 1.04 -16.86
C TYR A 224 13.09 0.47 -17.43
N ALA A 225 13.21 0.35 -18.76
CA ALA A 225 14.44 -0.08 -19.40
C ALA A 225 15.61 0.83 -19.01
N LYS A 226 15.40 2.15 -19.02
CA LYS A 226 16.37 3.15 -18.58
C LYS A 226 16.77 2.93 -17.12
N ALA A 227 15.81 2.86 -16.21
CA ALA A 227 16.09 2.68 -14.79
C ALA A 227 16.82 1.35 -14.50
N ILE A 228 16.46 0.26 -15.19
CA ILE A 228 17.16 -1.03 -15.08
C ILE A 228 18.61 -0.90 -15.53
N ASN A 229 18.88 -0.23 -16.66
CA ASN A 229 20.24 -0.01 -17.16
C ASN A 229 21.07 0.91 -16.23
N GLU A 230 20.47 1.94 -15.67
CA GLU A 230 21.17 2.89 -14.79
C GLU A 230 21.43 2.34 -13.39
N THR A 231 20.58 1.44 -12.91
CA THR A 231 20.57 1.04 -11.51
C THR A 231 20.83 -0.45 -11.29
N GLY A 232 20.58 -1.32 -12.26
CA GLY A 232 20.60 -2.77 -12.09
C GLY A 232 19.44 -3.29 -11.21
N ALA A 233 18.32 -2.58 -11.16
CA ALA A 233 17.16 -2.97 -10.35
C ALA A 233 16.53 -4.27 -10.86
N ASP A 234 16.32 -5.24 -9.97
CA ASP A 234 15.63 -6.50 -10.25
C ASP A 234 14.14 -6.46 -9.90
N TYR A 235 13.68 -5.41 -9.20
CA TYR A 235 12.28 -5.06 -9.00
C TYR A 235 12.09 -3.55 -9.20
N ILE A 236 11.12 -3.16 -10.01
CA ILE A 236 10.83 -1.76 -10.35
C ILE A 236 9.33 -1.46 -10.27
N TYR A 237 8.99 -0.28 -9.78
CA TYR A 237 7.61 0.22 -9.74
C TYR A 237 7.56 1.73 -9.98
N CYS A 238 6.36 2.25 -10.25
CA CYS A 238 6.13 3.67 -10.52
C CYS A 238 4.92 4.24 -9.79
N ASP A 239 4.79 5.56 -9.85
CA ASP A 239 3.58 6.26 -9.45
C ASP A 239 2.40 5.90 -10.36
N GLU A 240 1.19 6.08 -9.84
CA GLU A 240 -0.05 5.80 -10.56
C GLU A 240 -1.08 6.91 -10.38
N ILE A 241 -2.06 6.95 -11.27
CA ILE A 241 -3.13 7.93 -11.28
C ILE A 241 -4.46 7.24 -11.44
N THR A 242 -5.39 7.48 -10.53
CA THR A 242 -6.77 7.02 -10.68
C THR A 242 -7.57 8.00 -11.51
N PHE A 243 -8.30 7.51 -12.51
CA PHE A 243 -9.20 8.31 -13.36
C PHE A 243 -10.59 7.67 -13.49
N GLU A 244 -11.57 8.43 -13.96
CA GLU A 244 -12.94 7.93 -14.21
C GLU A 244 -13.46 8.27 -15.60
N GLY A 245 -14.34 7.41 -16.12
CA GLY A 245 -14.93 7.56 -17.44
C GLY A 245 -13.96 7.23 -18.58
N ASP A 246 -14.07 7.99 -19.66
CA ASP A 246 -13.48 7.65 -20.96
C ASP A 246 -12.12 8.31 -21.23
N SER A 247 -11.62 9.17 -20.33
CA SER A 247 -10.35 9.88 -20.53
C SER A 247 -9.52 9.89 -19.26
N ILE A 248 -8.23 9.60 -19.40
CA ILE A 248 -7.24 9.69 -18.31
C ILE A 248 -7.11 11.12 -17.74
N ASP A 249 -7.59 12.14 -18.46
CA ASP A 249 -7.59 13.53 -17.99
C ASP A 249 -8.67 13.79 -16.91
N HIS A 250 -9.61 12.86 -16.72
CA HIS A 250 -10.61 12.89 -15.65
C HIS A 250 -10.06 12.24 -14.38
N MET A 251 -8.97 12.79 -13.87
CA MET A 251 -8.26 12.27 -12.71
C MET A 251 -9.00 12.50 -11.40
N ILE A 252 -8.97 11.49 -10.53
CA ILE A 252 -9.56 11.50 -9.20
C ILE A 252 -8.45 11.61 -8.14
N VAL A 253 -7.40 10.79 -8.25
CA VAL A 253 -6.31 10.70 -7.26
C VAL A 253 -4.96 10.57 -7.98
N LEU A 254 -3.96 11.30 -7.48
CA LEU A 254 -2.56 11.16 -7.87
C LEU A 254 -1.84 10.40 -6.75
N HIS A 255 -1.39 9.18 -7.02
CA HIS A 255 -0.68 8.34 -6.05
C HIS A 255 0.83 8.44 -6.30
N PHE A 256 1.44 9.48 -5.73
CA PHE A 256 2.90 9.59 -5.66
C PHE A 256 3.42 8.73 -4.50
N LYS A 257 4.07 7.62 -4.84
CA LYS A 257 4.52 6.59 -3.92
C LYS A 257 5.86 7.00 -3.29
N PRO A 258 6.13 6.61 -2.04
CA PRO A 258 7.46 6.76 -1.46
C PRO A 258 8.43 5.77 -2.11
N ASP A 259 9.73 5.97 -1.88
CA ASP A 259 10.74 4.95 -2.11
C ASP A 259 10.46 3.69 -1.27
N PHE A 260 11.11 2.58 -1.64
CA PHE A 260 10.82 1.27 -1.08
C PHE A 260 10.98 1.26 0.46
N ALA A 261 9.88 0.90 1.14
CA ALA A 261 9.84 0.75 2.58
C ALA A 261 9.03 -0.50 2.94
N ILE A 262 9.73 -1.55 3.37
CA ILE A 262 9.11 -2.85 3.67
C ILE A 262 8.02 -2.75 4.75
N ASP A 263 8.21 -1.92 5.78
CA ASP A 263 7.19 -1.74 6.83
C ASP A 263 5.93 -1.06 6.31
N ASN A 264 6.08 -0.12 5.36
CA ASN A 264 4.92 0.49 4.71
C ASN A 264 4.20 -0.53 3.82
N LEU A 265 4.95 -1.34 3.06
CA LEU A 265 4.39 -2.40 2.22
C LEU A 265 3.63 -3.44 3.06
N ARG A 266 4.15 -3.85 4.22
CA ARG A 266 3.43 -4.76 5.14
C ARG A 266 2.18 -4.11 5.75
N GLY A 267 2.24 -2.80 6.00
CA GLY A 267 1.11 -2.05 6.55
C GLY A 267 0.02 -1.74 5.52
N ASN A 268 0.37 -1.64 4.24
CA ASN A 268 -0.54 -1.36 3.13
C ASN A 268 0.16 -1.69 1.81
N ASN A 269 -0.53 -2.35 0.87
CA ASN A 269 0.00 -2.53 -0.48
C ASN A 269 0.01 -1.17 -1.21
N TYR A 270 1.06 -0.38 -1.00
CA TYR A 270 1.18 0.94 -1.64
C TYR A 270 1.86 0.88 -3.02
N ILE A 271 2.49 -0.26 -3.35
CA ILE A 271 3.17 -0.46 -4.62
C ILE A 271 2.16 -0.75 -5.72
N CYS A 272 1.18 -1.64 -5.49
CA CYS A 272 0.12 -1.99 -6.45
C CYS A 272 0.65 -2.12 -7.90
N HIS A 273 0.22 -1.20 -8.78
CA HIS A 273 0.45 -1.21 -10.21
C HIS A 273 1.33 -0.02 -10.62
N PHE A 274 1.94 0.02 -11.79
CA PHE A 274 2.50 -1.10 -12.51
C PHE A 274 3.80 -1.51 -11.80
N SER A 275 4.08 -2.80 -11.72
CA SER A 275 5.38 -3.29 -11.27
C SER A 275 5.96 -4.25 -12.29
N ALA A 276 7.27 -4.22 -12.44
CA ALA A 276 8.01 -5.19 -13.22
C ALA A 276 9.20 -5.73 -12.42
N PHE A 277 9.57 -6.98 -12.67
CA PHE A 277 10.63 -7.66 -11.96
C PHE A 277 11.34 -8.66 -12.86
N SER A 278 12.61 -8.94 -12.56
CA SER A 278 13.38 -9.88 -13.35
C SER A 278 12.81 -11.29 -13.25
N ARG A 279 12.98 -12.07 -14.32
CA ARG A 279 12.63 -13.49 -14.34
C ARG A 279 13.39 -14.28 -13.28
N GLU A 280 14.68 -14.00 -13.11
CA GLU A 280 15.51 -14.59 -12.05
C GLU A 280 14.87 -14.42 -10.67
N LEU A 281 14.40 -13.21 -10.36
CA LEU A 281 13.74 -12.92 -9.09
C LEU A 281 12.41 -13.68 -8.94
N LEU A 282 11.64 -13.83 -10.03
CA LEU A 282 10.42 -14.63 -10.01
C LEU A 282 10.71 -16.12 -9.79
N ASP A 283 11.73 -16.68 -10.44
CA ASP A 283 12.12 -18.08 -10.31
C ASP A 283 12.50 -18.40 -8.85
N GLU A 284 13.12 -17.45 -8.14
CA GLU A 284 13.39 -17.58 -6.72
C GLU A 284 12.14 -17.41 -5.84
N ALA A 285 11.26 -16.45 -6.15
CA ALA A 285 10.10 -16.11 -5.31
C ALA A 285 8.92 -17.10 -5.48
N GLY A 286 8.83 -17.77 -6.62
CA GLY A 286 7.73 -18.65 -7.01
C GLY A 286 6.55 -17.89 -7.63
N VAL A 287 5.65 -18.65 -8.26
CA VAL A 287 4.50 -18.15 -9.03
C VAL A 287 3.36 -17.59 -8.15
N PHE A 288 2.25 -17.14 -8.77
CA PHE A 288 1.07 -16.66 -8.03
C PHE A 288 0.37 -17.81 -7.32
N ARG A 289 -0.15 -17.52 -6.11
CA ARG A 289 -0.76 -18.49 -5.22
C ARG A 289 -2.26 -18.19 -5.07
N SER A 290 -3.13 -19.04 -5.60
CA SER A 290 -4.59 -18.82 -5.57
C SER A 290 -5.18 -18.72 -4.15
N ALA A 291 -4.47 -19.20 -3.12
CA ALA A 291 -4.85 -19.02 -1.72
C ALA A 291 -4.92 -17.54 -1.27
N TYR A 292 -4.36 -16.62 -2.05
CA TYR A 292 -4.35 -15.18 -1.80
C TYR A 292 -5.14 -14.39 -2.85
N ASP A 293 -5.98 -15.04 -3.67
CA ASP A 293 -6.85 -14.34 -4.63
C ASP A 293 -7.65 -13.21 -3.95
N GLY A 294 -7.66 -12.05 -4.60
CA GLY A 294 -8.15 -10.77 -4.03
C GLY A 294 -7.04 -9.90 -3.43
N SER A 295 -5.87 -10.46 -3.15
CA SER A 295 -4.66 -9.77 -2.68
C SER A 295 -3.38 -10.44 -3.21
N GLN A 296 -3.49 -11.10 -4.36
CA GLN A 296 -2.45 -11.91 -4.98
C GLN A 296 -1.23 -11.07 -5.39
N ASP A 297 -1.45 -9.80 -5.71
CA ASP A 297 -0.42 -8.81 -5.98
C ASP A 297 0.37 -8.50 -4.70
N HIS A 298 -0.29 -8.20 -3.58
CA HIS A 298 0.38 -7.93 -2.30
C HIS A 298 1.24 -9.11 -1.86
N ASP A 299 0.73 -10.34 -1.99
CA ASP A 299 1.47 -11.57 -1.76
C ASP A 299 2.74 -11.66 -2.62
N MET A 300 2.57 -11.50 -3.94
CA MET A 300 3.67 -11.59 -4.89
C MET A 300 4.74 -10.52 -4.62
N ILE A 301 4.33 -9.27 -4.40
CA ILE A 301 5.23 -8.15 -4.15
C ILE A 301 6.02 -8.37 -2.86
N LEU A 302 5.40 -8.86 -1.78
CA LEU A 302 6.08 -9.18 -0.53
C LEU A 302 7.14 -10.28 -0.71
N ARG A 303 6.84 -11.32 -1.50
CA ARG A 303 7.79 -12.41 -1.78
C ARG A 303 8.93 -11.97 -2.68
N LEU A 304 8.66 -11.22 -3.73
CA LEU A 304 9.67 -10.70 -4.64
C LEU A 304 10.60 -9.71 -3.92
N THR A 305 10.04 -8.72 -3.21
CA THR A 305 10.85 -7.69 -2.54
C THR A 305 11.67 -8.23 -1.36
N ALA A 306 11.29 -9.37 -0.78
CA ALA A 306 12.10 -10.07 0.22
C ALA A 306 13.39 -10.67 -0.36
N LYS A 307 13.40 -10.99 -1.66
CA LYS A 307 14.53 -11.60 -2.37
C LYS A 307 15.27 -10.64 -3.30
N ALA A 308 14.64 -9.51 -3.64
CA ALA A 308 15.20 -8.50 -4.53
C ALA A 308 16.52 -7.95 -3.97
N ARG A 309 17.56 -7.91 -4.81
CA ARG A 309 18.81 -7.22 -4.49
C ARG A 309 18.62 -5.72 -4.54
N LYS A 310 17.78 -5.24 -5.45
CA LYS A 310 17.55 -3.81 -5.65
C LYS A 310 16.14 -3.51 -6.14
N VAL A 311 15.33 -3.03 -5.20
CA VAL A 311 14.04 -2.42 -5.48
C VAL A 311 14.25 -0.95 -5.87
N TYR A 312 13.68 -0.53 -7.00
CA TYR A 312 13.78 0.86 -7.47
C TYR A 312 12.41 1.46 -7.78
N HIS A 313 12.22 2.70 -7.31
CA HIS A 313 11.04 3.49 -7.59
C HIS A 313 11.34 4.48 -8.72
N VAL A 314 10.54 4.44 -9.79
CA VAL A 314 10.53 5.47 -10.83
C VAL A 314 9.51 6.54 -10.44
N PRO A 315 9.93 7.76 -10.04
CA PRO A 315 9.02 8.81 -9.56
C PRO A 315 8.32 9.53 -10.72
N LYS A 316 7.59 8.75 -11.52
CA LYS A 316 6.80 9.18 -12.67
C LYS A 316 5.47 8.44 -12.65
N ALA A 317 4.39 9.17 -12.93
CA ALA A 317 3.07 8.59 -13.12
C ALA A 317 3.01 7.87 -14.47
N LEU A 318 3.26 6.56 -14.45
CA LEU A 318 3.33 5.73 -15.67
C LEU A 318 2.16 4.76 -15.81
N TYR A 319 1.30 4.70 -14.80
CA TYR A 319 0.11 3.86 -14.74
C TYR A 319 -1.17 4.68 -14.53
N TYR A 320 -2.19 4.40 -15.33
CA TYR A 320 -3.51 5.01 -15.17
C TYR A 320 -4.53 3.94 -14.79
N TRP A 321 -4.97 4.02 -13.53
CA TRP A 321 -5.93 3.11 -12.93
C TRP A 321 -7.36 3.61 -13.12
N ARG A 322 -8.21 2.81 -13.78
CA ARG A 322 -9.59 3.15 -14.09
C ARG A 322 -10.50 2.81 -12.92
N SER A 323 -11.18 3.83 -12.40
CA SER A 323 -12.25 3.67 -11.41
C SER A 323 -13.59 3.37 -12.09
N HIS A 324 -14.15 2.19 -11.88
CA HIS A 324 -15.50 1.80 -12.31
C HIS A 324 -16.18 0.86 -11.31
N LYS A 325 -17.51 0.70 -11.42
CA LYS A 325 -18.33 -0.04 -10.43
C LYS A 325 -17.96 -1.51 -10.22
N ALA A 326 -17.37 -2.14 -11.23
CA ALA A 326 -16.94 -3.53 -11.16
C ALA A 326 -15.48 -3.67 -10.67
N SER A 327 -14.75 -2.55 -10.57
CA SER A 327 -13.39 -2.55 -10.01
C SER A 327 -13.45 -2.88 -8.52
N VAL A 328 -12.57 -3.77 -8.08
CA VAL A 328 -12.40 -4.13 -6.66
C VAL A 328 -12.15 -2.88 -5.79
N ALA A 329 -11.61 -1.81 -6.39
CA ALA A 329 -11.31 -0.53 -5.77
C ALA A 329 -12.52 0.17 -5.14
N GLN A 330 -13.73 0.02 -5.72
CA GLN A 330 -14.88 0.80 -5.27
C GLN A 330 -15.52 0.29 -3.98
N ASP A 331 -15.36 -0.99 -3.64
CA ASP A 331 -15.99 -1.56 -2.44
C ASP A 331 -15.18 -2.69 -1.80
N ILE A 332 -14.00 -2.36 -1.31
CA ILE A 332 -13.18 -3.25 -0.45
C ILE A 332 -13.97 -3.76 0.77
N ASN A 333 -14.95 -2.98 1.26
CA ASN A 333 -15.81 -3.39 2.37
C ASN A 333 -16.81 -4.50 1.98
N ALA A 334 -17.13 -4.65 0.70
CA ALA A 334 -18.05 -5.68 0.20
C ALA A 334 -17.39 -7.06 0.02
N LYS A 335 -16.05 -7.15 0.08
CA LYS A 335 -15.28 -8.37 -0.19
C LYS A 335 -14.28 -8.67 0.93
N THR A 336 -14.79 -9.09 2.09
CA THR A 336 -13.98 -9.45 3.28
C THR A 336 -12.87 -10.46 3.00
N TYR A 337 -13.08 -11.38 2.03
CA TYR A 337 -12.09 -12.38 1.65
C TYR A 337 -10.75 -11.78 1.17
N ALA A 338 -10.78 -10.64 0.46
CA ALA A 338 -9.59 -9.98 -0.05
C ALA A 338 -8.76 -9.37 1.09
N VAL A 339 -9.44 -8.78 2.09
CA VAL A 339 -8.80 -8.26 3.29
C VAL A 339 -8.16 -9.38 4.10
N ASP A 340 -8.82 -10.53 4.22
CA ASP A 340 -8.26 -11.67 4.94
C ASP A 340 -7.12 -12.34 4.17
N ALA A 341 -7.19 -12.39 2.85
CA ALA A 341 -6.07 -12.79 1.99
C ALA A 341 -4.85 -11.88 2.18
N ALA A 342 -5.05 -10.56 2.22
CA ALA A 342 -3.99 -9.59 2.46
C ALA A 342 -3.34 -9.74 3.85
N LYS A 343 -4.14 -9.95 4.90
CA LYS A 343 -3.61 -10.24 6.24
C LYS A 343 -2.77 -11.51 6.25
N ARG A 344 -3.24 -12.58 5.59
CA ARG A 344 -2.48 -13.83 5.45
C ARG A 344 -1.18 -13.61 4.68
N ALA A 345 -1.21 -12.85 3.58
CA ALA A 345 -0.01 -12.54 2.80
C ALA A 345 1.07 -11.86 3.67
N VAL A 346 0.68 -10.86 4.47
CA VAL A 346 1.59 -10.17 5.39
C VAL A 346 2.07 -11.09 6.50
N HIS A 347 1.18 -11.87 7.11
CA HIS A 347 1.53 -12.84 8.15
C HIS A 347 2.55 -13.86 7.62
N ASP A 348 2.26 -14.51 6.50
CA ASP A 348 3.08 -15.56 5.93
C ASP A 348 4.43 -15.01 5.46
N HIS A 349 4.46 -13.80 4.88
CA HIS A 349 5.73 -13.12 4.60
C HIS A 349 6.58 -12.92 5.87
N ILE A 350 5.99 -12.48 6.98
CA ILE A 350 6.75 -12.28 8.22
C ILE A 350 7.23 -13.61 8.78
N LEU A 351 6.38 -14.64 8.74
CA LEU A 351 6.72 -15.98 9.20
C LEU A 351 7.85 -16.60 8.36
N ASP A 352 7.74 -16.53 7.03
CA ASP A 352 8.70 -17.13 6.10
C ASP A 352 10.06 -16.43 6.12
N VAL A 353 10.08 -15.10 6.23
CA VAL A 353 11.33 -14.31 6.16
C VAL A 353 12.00 -14.17 7.53
N TYR A 354 11.24 -14.02 8.61
CA TYR A 354 11.78 -13.73 9.95
C TYR A 354 11.58 -14.85 10.95
N GLY A 355 10.82 -15.90 10.62
CA GLY A 355 10.49 -16.96 11.57
C GLY A 355 9.60 -16.49 12.72
N MET A 356 8.83 -15.40 12.53
CA MET A 356 8.02 -14.78 13.58
C MET A 356 6.53 -14.95 13.30
N ASP A 357 5.81 -15.52 14.27
CA ASP A 357 4.34 -15.58 14.28
C ASP A 357 3.75 -14.22 14.72
N ALA A 358 3.69 -13.28 13.78
CA ALA A 358 3.22 -11.92 14.03
C ALA A 358 1.70 -11.80 13.82
N LYS A 359 1.01 -11.12 14.74
CA LYS A 359 -0.42 -10.87 14.60
C LYS A 359 -0.68 -9.68 13.67
N VAL A 360 -1.41 -9.92 12.57
CA VAL A 360 -1.80 -8.88 11.59
C VAL A 360 -3.27 -8.53 11.77
N GLU A 361 -3.57 -7.27 12.10
CA GLU A 361 -4.92 -6.77 12.37
C GLU A 361 -5.26 -5.59 11.46
N SER A 362 -6.49 -5.50 10.97
CA SER A 362 -6.95 -4.29 10.27
C SER A 362 -7.02 -3.09 11.22
N THR A 363 -6.72 -1.90 10.71
CA THR A 363 -6.94 -0.66 11.45
C THR A 363 -8.42 -0.28 11.48
N ARG A 364 -8.79 0.57 12.44
CA ARG A 364 -10.16 1.12 12.55
C ARG A 364 -10.52 2.08 11.42
N ALA A 365 -9.52 2.70 10.78
CA ALA A 365 -9.74 3.70 9.75
C ALA A 365 -10.03 3.05 8.40
N PHE A 366 -9.25 2.03 8.03
CA PHE A 366 -9.35 1.34 6.76
C PHE A 366 -9.04 -0.16 6.94
N PRO A 367 -9.90 -1.08 6.45
CA PRO A 367 -9.68 -2.51 6.58
C PRO A 367 -8.40 -3.03 5.91
N THR A 368 -7.93 -2.36 4.87
CA THR A 368 -6.73 -2.70 4.08
C THR A 368 -5.44 -2.06 4.60
N ILE A 369 -5.53 -1.25 5.66
CA ILE A 369 -4.34 -0.78 6.37
C ILE A 369 -4.20 -1.65 7.61
N PHE A 370 -3.02 -2.24 7.79
CA PHE A 370 -2.74 -3.23 8.82
C PHE A 370 -1.87 -2.66 9.93
N ARG A 371 -2.21 -3.10 11.15
CA ARG A 371 -1.37 -3.02 12.33
C ARG A 371 -0.76 -4.40 12.55
N ILE A 372 0.56 -4.44 12.62
CA ILE A 372 1.31 -5.66 12.87
C ILE A 372 1.79 -5.64 14.32
N ARG A 373 1.61 -6.75 15.02
CA ARG A 373 2.12 -6.96 16.38
C ARG A 373 3.07 -8.14 16.36
N TYR A 374 4.35 -7.83 16.48
CA TYR A 374 5.40 -8.84 16.58
C TYR A 374 5.41 -9.46 17.99
N PRO A 375 5.64 -10.78 18.11
CA PRO A 375 5.83 -11.42 19.40
C PRO A 375 7.15 -10.95 20.02
N LEU A 376 7.15 -10.68 21.32
CA LEU A 376 8.37 -10.43 22.08
C LEU A 376 8.88 -11.79 22.57
N LEU A 377 9.83 -12.38 21.83
CA LEU A 377 10.45 -13.67 22.18
C LEU A 377 11.34 -13.54 23.44
N GLU A 378 11.94 -12.36 23.61
CA GLU A 378 12.78 -12.02 24.75
C GLU A 378 12.43 -10.63 25.27
N LYS A 379 13.17 -10.15 26.26
CA LYS A 379 13.13 -8.74 26.69
C LYS A 379 14.31 -8.01 26.03
N PRO A 380 14.23 -7.61 24.75
CA PRO A 380 15.33 -6.90 24.09
C PRO A 380 15.65 -5.59 24.82
N LEU A 381 16.91 -5.16 24.70
CA LEU A 381 17.31 -3.83 25.15
C LEU A 381 16.61 -2.77 24.30
N ILE A 382 15.89 -1.84 24.95
CA ILE A 382 15.29 -0.68 24.29
C ILE A 382 16.23 0.52 24.47
N SER A 383 16.75 1.07 23.37
CA SER A 383 17.54 2.30 23.42
C SER A 383 16.65 3.52 23.20
N ILE A 384 16.51 4.36 24.23
CA ILE A 384 15.75 5.62 24.17
C ILE A 384 16.71 6.74 23.80
N VAL A 385 16.61 7.25 22.58
CA VAL A 385 17.50 8.30 22.07
C VAL A 385 16.86 9.68 22.26
N ILE A 386 17.53 10.57 22.99
CA ILE A 386 17.03 11.91 23.32
C ILE A 386 18.03 12.96 22.80
N PRO A 387 17.76 13.65 21.68
CA PRO A 387 18.58 14.77 21.26
C PRO A 387 18.37 15.97 22.19
N ASN A 388 19.45 16.62 22.62
CA ASN A 388 19.39 17.77 23.50
C ASN A 388 20.42 18.86 23.13
N LYS A 389 19.98 20.12 23.12
CA LYS A 389 20.84 21.31 23.04
C LYS A 389 20.33 22.35 24.04
N ASP A 390 21.06 22.58 25.14
CA ASP A 390 20.75 23.61 26.16
C ASP A 390 19.37 23.53 26.86
N HIS A 391 18.57 22.48 26.63
CA HIS A 391 17.25 22.28 27.24
C HIS A 391 17.32 21.44 28.54
N MET A 392 18.04 21.91 29.55
CA MET A 392 18.27 21.15 30.80
C MET A 392 16.98 20.76 31.53
N GLU A 393 16.04 21.69 31.68
CA GLU A 393 14.80 21.45 32.42
C GLU A 393 13.92 20.39 31.76
N ASP A 394 13.81 20.43 30.42
CA ASP A 394 13.05 19.46 29.65
C ASP A 394 13.72 18.08 29.65
N LEU A 395 15.05 18.05 29.48
CA LEU A 395 15.81 16.80 29.54
C LEU A 395 15.67 16.14 30.91
N SER A 396 15.78 16.91 31.98
CA SER A 396 15.65 16.40 33.34
C SER A 396 14.28 15.79 33.60
N ARG A 397 13.21 16.51 33.26
CA ARG A 397 11.84 15.99 33.34
C ARG A 397 11.63 14.74 32.50
N CYS A 398 12.21 14.70 31.30
CA CYS A 398 12.10 13.55 30.39
C CYS A 398 12.78 12.31 30.99
N VAL A 399 14.04 12.44 31.40
CA VAL A 399 14.82 11.34 32.00
C VAL A 399 14.19 10.85 33.29
N GLU A 400 13.82 11.75 34.21
CA GLU A 400 13.17 11.39 35.46
C GLU A 400 11.86 10.65 35.22
N SER A 401 11.04 11.11 34.26
CA SER A 401 9.80 10.44 33.91
C SER A 401 10.05 9.03 33.36
N ILE A 402 11.09 8.81 32.57
CA ILE A 402 11.44 7.47 32.05
C ILE A 402 11.90 6.58 33.20
N VAL A 403 12.83 7.05 34.01
CA VAL A 403 13.42 6.26 35.11
C VAL A 403 12.40 5.91 36.19
N SER A 404 11.51 6.83 36.54
CA SER A 404 10.53 6.62 37.60
C SER A 404 9.26 5.88 37.16
N LYS A 405 8.87 5.97 35.88
CA LYS A 405 7.57 5.44 35.41
C LYS A 405 7.67 4.26 34.45
N SER A 406 8.83 3.99 33.85
CA SER A 406 8.95 2.86 32.91
C SER A 406 8.72 1.53 33.63
N THR A 407 7.77 0.73 33.13
CA THR A 407 7.52 -0.63 33.61
C THR A 407 8.39 -1.66 32.89
N TYR A 408 9.08 -1.28 31.82
CA TYR A 408 9.98 -2.15 31.08
C TYR A 408 11.40 -2.03 31.64
N PRO A 409 12.05 -3.13 32.07
CA PRO A 409 13.30 -3.03 32.84
C PRO A 409 14.56 -2.97 31.97
N ASN A 410 14.54 -3.49 30.74
CA ASN A 410 15.73 -3.62 29.90
C ASN A 410 15.83 -2.46 28.89
N TYR A 411 16.22 -1.28 29.36
CA TYR A 411 16.42 -0.11 28.48
C TYR A 411 17.68 0.67 28.85
N GLU A 412 18.20 1.39 27.85
CA GLU A 412 19.21 2.43 28.03
C GLU A 412 18.63 3.78 27.56
N ILE A 413 19.18 4.87 28.10
CA ILE A 413 18.91 6.23 27.65
C ILE A 413 20.19 6.77 27.01
N ILE A 414 20.10 7.17 25.75
CA ILE A 414 21.20 7.77 25.03
C ILE A 414 20.85 9.23 24.79
N VAL A 415 21.49 10.12 25.54
CA VAL A 415 21.37 11.55 25.32
C VAL A 415 22.34 11.96 24.22
N VAL A 416 21.82 12.51 23.13
CA VAL A 416 22.65 13.03 22.03
C VAL A 416 22.87 14.52 22.28
N GLU A 417 24.05 14.83 22.81
CA GLU A 417 24.51 16.19 23.01
C GLU A 417 24.77 16.84 21.64
N ASN A 418 24.12 17.98 21.39
CA ASN A 418 24.05 18.59 20.07
C ASN A 418 24.49 20.06 20.09
N ASN A 419 25.80 20.29 20.28
CA ASN A 419 26.43 21.61 20.26
C ASN A 419 25.83 22.60 21.27
N SER A 420 25.66 22.14 22.50
CA SER A 420 25.24 22.94 23.64
C SER A 420 26.30 23.98 23.99
N GLU A 421 25.87 25.12 24.54
CA GLU A 421 26.75 26.26 24.79
C GLU A 421 26.87 26.59 26.29
N THR A 422 25.89 26.18 27.08
CA THR A 422 25.79 26.54 28.50
C THR A 422 26.60 25.59 29.39
N LYS A 423 27.29 26.14 30.41
CA LYS A 423 28.03 25.31 31.37
C LYS A 423 27.08 24.39 32.16
N GLU A 424 25.90 24.89 32.49
CA GLU A 424 24.88 24.21 33.29
C GLU A 424 24.47 22.86 32.68
N ILE A 425 24.22 22.80 31.38
CA ILE A 425 23.85 21.54 30.73
C ILE A 425 25.03 20.56 30.64
N PHE A 426 26.26 21.04 30.45
CA PHE A 426 27.44 20.17 30.47
C PHE A 426 27.69 19.54 31.83
N ASP A 427 27.45 20.29 32.91
CA ASP A 427 27.52 19.75 34.27
C ASP A 427 26.38 18.74 34.50
N TYR A 428 25.19 19.00 33.96
CA TYR A 428 24.07 18.05 34.03
C TYR A 428 24.32 16.75 33.24
N TYR A 429 24.93 16.81 32.05
CA TYR A 429 25.32 15.63 31.29
C TYR A 429 26.26 14.72 32.08
N LYS A 430 27.25 15.28 32.75
CA LYS A 430 28.16 14.50 33.63
C LYS A 430 27.41 13.86 34.80
N ALA A 431 26.43 14.57 35.37
CA ALA A 431 25.59 14.01 36.43
C ALA A 431 24.75 12.82 35.93
N LEU A 432 24.20 12.89 34.72
CA LEU A 432 23.43 11.81 34.11
C LEU A 432 24.22 10.51 33.95
N GLU A 433 25.50 10.60 33.58
CA GLU A 433 26.37 9.43 33.37
C GLU A 433 26.70 8.65 34.65
N HIS A 434 26.32 9.15 35.84
CA HIS A 434 26.41 8.37 37.07
C HIS A 434 25.42 7.20 37.11
N ASN A 435 24.38 7.24 36.27
CA ASN A 435 23.46 6.13 36.08
C ASN A 435 23.98 5.25 34.94
N GLU A 436 24.30 3.98 35.24
CA GLU A 436 24.84 3.02 34.28
C GLU A 436 23.94 2.76 33.07
N ARG A 437 22.64 3.10 33.16
CA ARG A 437 21.70 3.00 32.04
C ARG A 437 21.70 4.22 31.12
N ILE A 438 22.43 5.29 31.47
CA ILE A 438 22.41 6.55 30.74
C ILE A 438 23.81 6.82 30.18
N ARG A 439 23.86 7.12 28.87
CA ARG A 439 25.08 7.51 28.18
C ARG A 439 24.86 8.81 27.44
N VAL A 440 25.82 9.72 27.51
CA VAL A 440 25.83 10.94 26.72
C VAL A 440 26.76 10.76 25.52
N VAL A 441 26.27 11.05 24.32
CA VAL A 441 27.04 10.95 23.07
C VAL A 441 27.03 12.30 22.39
N LYS A 442 28.22 12.83 22.09
CA LYS A 442 28.38 14.08 21.35
C LYS A 442 28.17 13.88 19.85
N TYR A 443 27.37 14.74 19.23
CA TYR A 443 27.19 14.81 17.79
C TYR A 443 28.01 15.96 17.20
N GLU A 444 28.91 15.65 16.26
CA GLU A 444 29.76 16.63 15.58
C GLU A 444 29.23 16.87 14.15
N GLY A 445 28.35 17.85 13.99
CA GLY A 445 27.77 18.25 12.70
C GLY A 445 26.67 19.33 12.83
N ASP A 446 26.21 19.86 11.69
CA ASP A 446 25.11 20.84 11.66
C ASP A 446 23.78 20.23 12.18
N PHE A 447 23.04 21.03 12.95
CA PHE A 447 21.79 20.62 13.58
C PHE A 447 20.73 20.21 12.55
N ASN A 448 20.27 18.96 12.60
CA ASN A 448 19.17 18.44 11.79
C ASN A 448 18.39 17.41 12.60
N TYR A 449 17.07 17.59 12.78
CA TYR A 449 16.23 16.67 13.58
C TYR A 449 16.18 15.22 13.06
N SER A 450 16.53 14.96 11.79
CA SER A 450 16.40 13.66 11.12
C SER A 450 17.72 12.90 10.88
N ARG A 451 18.88 13.55 11.06
CA ARG A 451 20.20 12.94 10.84
C ARG A 451 20.79 12.17 12.05
N PRO A 452 20.63 12.62 13.31
CA PRO A 452 21.16 11.92 14.49
C PRO A 452 20.59 10.50 14.66
N GLY A 453 19.36 10.24 14.18
CA GLY A 453 18.76 8.90 14.19
C GLY A 453 19.34 7.94 13.13
N SER A 454 19.80 8.46 11.99
CA SER A 454 20.27 7.66 10.85
C SER A 454 21.75 7.27 10.91
N GLN A 455 22.58 7.98 11.67
CA GLN A 455 24.00 7.63 11.82
C GLN A 455 24.27 6.40 12.72
N LYS A 456 23.33 6.01 13.58
CA LYS A 456 23.45 4.79 14.41
C LYS A 456 22.93 3.50 13.76
N HIS A 457 22.13 3.59 12.70
CA HIS A 457 21.62 2.42 11.97
C HIS A 457 22.62 1.87 10.93
N ARG A 458 23.87 2.38 10.89
CA ARG A 458 24.87 2.01 9.88
C ARG A 458 26.11 1.25 10.39
N HIS A 459 26.19 0.87 11.67
CA HIS A 459 27.21 -0.09 12.12
C HIS A 459 26.67 -1.09 13.15
N PRO A 460 27.14 -2.36 13.08
CA PRO A 460 26.34 -3.53 13.43
C PRO A 460 26.73 -4.15 14.77
N GLY A 461 25.76 -4.85 15.36
CA GLY A 461 25.92 -5.96 16.30
C GLY A 461 24.87 -6.99 15.96
#